data_AF-A0A2N0Z172-F1
#
_entry.id   AF-A0A2N0Z172-F1
#
_cell.length_a   1.000
_cell.length_b   1.000
_cell.length_c   1.000
_cell.angle_alpha   90.00
_cell.angle_beta   90.00
_cell.angle_gamma   90.00
#
_symmetry.space_group_name_H-M   'P 1'
#
loop_
_entity.id
_entity.type
_entity.pdbx_description
1 polymer ?
#
loop_
_entity_poly.entity_id
_entity_poly.type
_entity_poly.pdbx_seq_one_letter_code
_entity_poly.pdbx_strand_id
1 'polypeptide(L)'
;MEVHGVKKEMMKKIQQKREAMIQSAKETGYTSEETIKHSQELDKLIIQYQLAFRQSNQKRTFVRKCKKKTSIVWSRYLVYKQNNYSKVL
;
A
#
# COMPACT_ATOMS: atom_id res chain seq x y z
N MET A 1 22.25 2.66 -23.12
CA MET A 1 22.13 1.36 -22.42
C MET A 1 21.85 1.47 -20.91
N GLU A 2 21.72 2.68 -20.33
CA GLU A 2 21.73 2.86 -18.85
C GLU A 2 20.37 2.70 -18.13
N VAL A 3 19.26 2.84 -18.86
CA VAL A 3 17.91 2.92 -18.25
C VAL A 3 17.46 1.60 -17.58
N HIS A 4 17.93 0.45 -18.08
CA HIS A 4 17.57 -0.86 -17.52
C HIS A 4 18.21 -1.14 -16.16
N GLY A 5 19.43 -0.62 -15.91
CA GLY A 5 20.13 -0.80 -14.64
C GLY A 5 19.43 -0.07 -13.50
N VAL A 6 19.08 1.20 -13.72
CA VAL A 6 18.38 2.06 -12.75
C VAL A 6 17.01 1.48 -12.37
N LYS A 7 16.27 0.96 -13.36
CA LYS A 7 14.98 0.29 -13.12
C LYS A 7 15.12 -0.92 -12.20
N LYS A 8 16.15 -1.75 -12.41
CA LYS A 8 16.39 -2.96 -11.61
C LYS A 8 16.78 -2.61 -10.18
N GLU A 9 17.64 -1.60 -9.99
CA GLU A 9 18.03 -1.12 -8.67
C GLU A 9 16.83 -0.60 -7.88
N MET A 10 15.96 0.16 -8.53
CA MET A 10 14.80 0.74 -7.87
C MET A 10 13.76 -0.32 -7.48
N MET A 11 13.59 -1.36 -8.31
CA MET A 11 12.79 -2.54 -7.94
C MET A 11 13.39 -3.29 -6.74
N LYS A 12 14.72 -3.42 -6.67
CA LYS A 12 15.39 -4.04 -5.52
C LYS A 12 15.12 -3.26 -4.23
N LYS A 13 15.20 -1.92 -4.28
CA LYS A 13 14.89 -1.05 -3.13
C LYS A 13 13.44 -1.21 -2.65
N ILE A 14 12.48 -1.26 -3.59
CA ILE A 14 11.06 -1.52 -3.26
C ILE A 14 10.90 -2.88 -2.58
N GLN A 15 11.54 -3.92 -3.11
CA GLN A 15 11.46 -5.27 -2.56
C GLN A 15 12.04 -5.34 -1.13
N GLN A 16 13.24 -4.78 -0.92
CA GLN A 16 13.87 -4.72 0.39
C GLN A 16 12.99 -3.98 1.41
N LYS A 17 12.39 -2.85 1.00
CA LYS A 17 11.52 -2.09 1.90
C LYS A 17 10.23 -2.82 2.23
N ARG A 18 9.69 -3.59 1.29
CA ARG A 18 8.53 -4.47 1.51
C ARG A 18 8.86 -5.57 2.51
N GLU A 19 10.03 -6.19 2.41
CA GLU A 19 10.47 -7.22 3.36
C GLU A 19 10.63 -6.64 4.77
N ALA A 20 11.22 -5.46 4.91
CA ALA A 20 11.32 -4.76 6.19
C ALA A 20 9.94 -4.43 6.80
N MET A 21 8.99 -3.97 5.98
CA MET A 21 7.60 -3.74 6.43
C MET A 21 6.94 -5.03 6.91
N ILE A 22 7.09 -6.14 6.18
CA ILE A 22 6.52 -7.44 6.57
C ILE A 22 7.16 -7.94 7.87
N GLN A 23 8.47 -7.75 8.03
CA GLN A 23 9.18 -8.15 9.24
C GLN A 23 8.70 -7.34 10.45
N SER A 24 8.65 -6.02 10.31
CA SER A 24 8.11 -5.11 11.34
C SER A 24 6.66 -5.45 11.67
N ALA A 25 5.83 -5.80 10.68
CA ALA A 25 4.45 -6.23 10.91
C ALA A 25 4.32 -7.56 11.66
N LYS A 26 5.26 -8.49 11.44
CA LYS A 26 5.32 -9.76 12.18
C LYS A 26 5.71 -9.56 13.64
N GLU A 27 6.61 -8.60 13.89
CA GLU A 27 7.15 -8.33 15.23
C GLU A 27 6.21 -7.44 16.07
N THR A 28 5.71 -6.36 15.46
CA THR A 28 4.99 -5.28 16.17
C THR A 28 3.50 -5.19 15.80
N GLY A 29 3.07 -5.93 14.77
CA GLY A 29 1.72 -5.89 14.24
C GLY A 29 1.53 -4.86 13.12
N TYR A 30 0.52 -5.07 12.28
CA TYR A 30 0.22 -4.21 11.12
C TYR A 30 -0.27 -2.80 11.48
N THR A 31 -0.75 -2.62 12.72
CA THR A 31 -1.24 -1.34 13.23
C THR A 31 -0.19 -0.57 14.03
N SER A 32 1.04 -1.11 14.15
CA SER A 32 2.11 -0.40 14.82
C SER A 32 2.54 0.82 14.01
N GLU A 33 2.94 1.87 14.72
CA GLU A 33 3.41 3.10 14.08
C GLU A 33 4.61 2.84 13.16
N GLU A 34 5.49 1.91 13.54
CA GLU A 34 6.64 1.50 12.74
C GLU A 34 6.23 0.82 11.44
N THR A 35 5.28 -0.12 11.48
CA THR A 35 4.76 -0.77 10.26
C THR A 35 4.05 0.23 9.36
N ILE A 36 3.30 1.17 9.95
CA ILE A 36 2.63 2.24 9.19
C ILE A 36 3.67 3.15 8.52
N LYS A 37 4.73 3.57 9.21
CA LYS A 37 5.84 4.33 8.61
C LYS A 37 6.48 3.56 7.46
N HIS A 38 6.76 2.28 7.66
CA HIS A 38 7.31 1.41 6.61
C HIS A 38 6.39 1.32 5.38
N SER A 39 5.06 1.23 5.57
CA SER A 39 4.09 1.23 4.46
C SER A 39 4.07 2.55 3.69
N GLN A 40 4.14 3.69 4.38
CA GLN A 40 4.15 5.01 3.76
C GLN A 40 5.43 5.24 2.94
N GLU A 41 6.57 4.79 3.45
CA GLU A 41 7.85 4.87 2.75
C GLU A 41 7.88 3.96 1.51
N LEU A 42 7.35 2.74 1.64
CA LEU A 42 7.19 1.82 0.51
C LEU A 42 6.30 2.43 -0.58
N ASP A 43 5.18 3.04 -0.22
CA ASP A 43 4.28 3.68 -1.18
C ASP A 43 4.93 4.85 -1.91
N LYS A 44 5.74 5.67 -1.22
CA LYS A 44 6.51 6.75 -1.86
C LYS A 44 7.47 6.20 -2.92
N LEU A 45 8.19 5.12 -2.62
CA LEU A 45 9.10 4.48 -3.58
C LEU A 45 8.36 3.91 -4.79
N ILE A 46 7.18 3.31 -4.57
CA ILE A 46 6.32 2.79 -5.65
C ILE A 46 5.85 3.95 -6.55
N ILE A 47 5.43 5.07 -5.97
CA ILE A 47 4.99 6.25 -6.73
C ILE A 47 6.17 6.81 -7.54
N GLN A 48 7.34 7.00 -6.93
CA GLN A 48 8.53 7.47 -7.63
C GLN A 48 8.90 6.56 -8.80
N TYR A 49 8.78 5.24 -8.62
CA TYR A 49 9.00 4.27 -9.69
C TYR A 49 7.99 4.39 -10.81
N GLN A 50 6.72 4.51 -10.48
CA GLN A 50 5.70 4.72 -11.49
C GLN A 50 5.89 6.03 -12.25
N LEU A 51 6.32 7.10 -11.59
CA LEU A 51 6.59 8.39 -12.23
C LEU A 51 7.84 8.34 -13.11
N ALA A 52 8.92 7.72 -12.64
CA ALA A 52 10.19 7.62 -13.37
C ALA A 52 10.09 6.70 -14.60
N PHE A 53 9.27 5.65 -14.55
CA PHE A 53 9.16 4.64 -15.61
C PHE A 53 7.78 4.64 -16.31
N ARG A 54 7.14 5.83 -16.38
CA ARG A 54 5.71 6.12 -16.57
C ARG A 54 4.89 5.43 -17.68
N GLN A 55 5.41 4.54 -18.52
CA GLN A 55 4.62 4.01 -19.66
C GLN A 55 4.94 2.56 -20.05
N SER A 56 4.32 1.59 -19.39
CA SER A 56 4.00 0.30 -20.05
C SER A 56 2.68 -0.32 -19.59
N ASN A 57 2.12 0.09 -18.44
CA ASN A 57 0.85 -0.43 -17.96
C ASN A 57 0.00 0.69 -17.34
N GLN A 58 -0.78 1.39 -18.15
CA GLN A 58 -1.90 2.20 -17.69
C GLN A 58 -2.96 1.30 -17.03
N LYS A 59 -2.75 0.86 -15.79
CA LYS A 59 -3.76 0.17 -14.97
C LYS A 59 -3.59 0.51 -13.48
N ARG A 60 -3.56 1.78 -13.10
CA ARG A 60 -3.81 2.21 -11.71
C ARG A 60 -4.54 3.53 -11.68
N THR A 61 -5.84 3.48 -11.97
CA THR A 61 -6.77 4.55 -11.55
C THR A 61 -6.94 4.43 -10.03
N PHE A 62 -6.07 5.08 -9.27
CA PHE A 62 -6.46 5.54 -7.94
C PHE A 62 -7.53 6.61 -8.18
N VAL A 63 -8.70 6.47 -7.53
CA VAL A 63 -9.94 7.25 -7.71
C VAL A 63 -10.83 6.75 -8.86
N ARG A 64 -11.93 6.06 -8.50
CA ARG A 64 -13.14 5.97 -9.33
C ARG A 64 -13.53 7.40 -9.71
N LYS A 65 -13.70 7.72 -10.99
CA LYS A 65 -14.36 8.96 -11.42
C LYS A 65 -15.69 9.08 -10.65
N CYS A 66 -15.75 9.98 -9.68
CA CYS A 66 -16.98 10.34 -8.99
C CYS A 66 -17.86 11.12 -9.97
N LYS A 67 -18.65 10.41 -10.77
CA LYS A 67 -19.83 11.01 -11.41
C LYS A 67 -21.07 10.35 -10.81
N LYS A 68 -21.52 10.88 -9.67
CA LYS A 68 -22.93 11.19 -9.34
C LYS A 68 -23.08 11.56 -7.86
N LYS A 69 -23.95 12.54 -7.64
CA LYS A 69 -24.34 13.14 -6.36
C LYS A 69 -25.06 12.11 -5.49
N THR A 70 -24.37 11.47 -4.56
CA THR A 70 -25.01 10.86 -3.38
C THR A 70 -24.04 10.95 -2.23
N SER A 71 -24.43 11.69 -1.20
CA SER A 71 -23.73 11.78 0.08
C SER A 71 -23.49 10.36 0.61
N ILE A 72 -22.23 9.98 0.84
CA ILE A 72 -21.92 8.72 1.52
C ILE A 72 -22.12 8.99 3.02
N VAL A 73 -23.37 8.82 3.47
CA VAL A 73 -23.69 8.80 4.91
C VAL A 73 -23.33 7.42 5.43
N TRP A 74 -22.30 7.34 6.26
CA TRP A 74 -21.98 6.14 7.03
C TRP A 74 -22.87 6.14 8.28
N SER A 75 -24.00 5.43 8.22
CA SER A 75 -24.85 5.24 9.39
C SER A 75 -24.05 4.61 10.54
N ARG A 76 -24.09 5.26 11.71
CA ARG A 76 -23.26 5.02 12.91
C ARG A 76 -23.26 3.57 13.43
N TYR A 77 -24.23 2.76 13.04
CA TYR A 77 -24.43 1.39 13.54
C TYR A 77 -23.58 0.31 12.85
N LEU A 78 -22.87 0.63 11.76
CA LEU A 78 -22.04 -0.36 11.04
C LEU A 78 -20.57 -0.41 11.48
N VAL A 79 -20.15 0.41 12.46
CA VAL A 79 -18.74 0.60 12.78
C VAL A 79 -18.12 -0.52 13.64
N TYR A 80 -18.90 -1.31 14.40
CA TYR A 80 -18.36 -2.50 15.08
C TYR A 80 -19.40 -3.62 15.19
N LYS A 81 -19.42 -4.51 14.20
CA LYS A 81 -19.87 -5.89 14.46
C LYS A 81 -18.62 -6.65 14.89
N GLN A 82 -18.55 -7.01 16.17
CA GLN A 82 -17.48 -7.80 16.75
C GLN A 82 -17.46 -9.18 16.07
N ASN A 83 -16.65 -9.33 15.04
CA ASN A 83 -16.42 -10.62 14.43
C ASN A 83 -15.60 -11.44 15.43
N ASN A 84 -16.23 -12.48 15.96
CA ASN A 84 -15.57 -13.56 16.69
C ASN A 84 -14.57 -14.22 15.73
N TYR A 85 -13.31 -13.81 15.80
CA TYR A 85 -12.22 -14.57 15.21
C TYR A 85 -12.16 -15.90 15.97
N SER A 86 -12.40 -16.99 15.25
CA SER A 86 -12.39 -18.35 15.76
C SER A 86 -11.12 -18.61 16.56
N LYS A 87 -11.25 -19.27 17.72
CA LYS A 87 -10.14 -19.86 18.49
C LYS A 87 -9.13 -20.47 17.52
N VAL A 88 -7.95 -19.85 17.42
CA VAL A 88 -6.79 -20.51 16.84
C VAL A 88 -6.27 -21.44 17.93
N LEU A 89 -6.29 -22.74 17.62
CA LEU A 89 -5.83 -23.83 18.49
C LEU A 89 -4.39 -23.65 18.95
#